data_AF-A0A7K2XG50-F1
#
_entry.id   AF-A0A7K2XG50-F1
#
_cell.length_a   1.000
_cell.length_b   1.000
_cell.length_c   1.000
_cell.angle_alpha   90.00
_cell.angle_beta   90.00
_cell.angle_gamma   90.00
#
_symmetry.space_group_name_H-M   'P 1'
#
loop_
_entity.id
_entity.type
_entity.pdbx_description
1 polymer ?
#
loop_
_entity_poly.entity_id
_entity_poly.type
_entity_poly.pdbx_seq_one_letter_code
_entity_poly.pdbx_strand_id
1 'polypeptide(L)' 'RGVLDPAALHAALTDTPGPLLVAATAGTTDEGLVDPLPALADVCAAHGADLHVDAAYGGPLLFSRTHRP' A
#
# COMPACT_ATOMS: atom_id res chain seq x y z
N ARG A 1 -7.11 5.21 -10.65
CA ARG A 1 -5.95 4.96 -11.56
C ARG A 1 -4.71 5.50 -10.86
N GLY A 2 -3.55 4.85 -10.97
CA GLY A 2 -2.31 5.31 -10.32
C GLY A 2 -2.14 4.89 -8.85
N VAL A 3 -3.07 4.11 -8.32
CA VAL A 3 -2.97 3.45 -7.00
C VAL A 3 -3.26 1.97 -7.17
N LEU A 4 -2.77 1.17 -6.22
CA LEU A 4 -3.09 -0.25 -6.12
C LEU A 4 -4.59 -0.46 -5.87
N ASP A 5 -5.14 -1.47 -6.52
CA ASP A 5 -6.51 -1.93 -6.34
C ASP A 5 -6.53 -3.13 -5.38
N PRO A 6 -7.20 -3.03 -4.20
CA PRO A 6 -7.29 -4.13 -3.25
C PRO A 6 -7.91 -5.41 -3.83
N ALA A 7 -8.86 -5.31 -4.77
CA ALA A 7 -9.47 -6.48 -5.37
C ALA A 7 -8.49 -7.21 -6.31
N ALA A 8 -7.74 -6.44 -7.10
CA ALA A 8 -6.69 -7.00 -7.95
C ALA A 8 -5.55 -7.60 -7.11
N LEU A 9 -5.17 -6.96 -6.00
CA LEU A 9 -4.18 -7.49 -5.06
C LEU A 9 -4.67 -8.82 -4.47
N HIS A 10 -5.92 -8.89 -4.01
CA HIS A 10 -6.48 -10.12 -3.46
C HIS A 10 -6.41 -11.28 -4.46
N ALA A 11 -6.78 -11.06 -5.72
CA ALA A 11 -6.66 -12.06 -6.77
C ALA A 11 -5.19 -12.50 -6.97
N ALA A 12 -4.27 -11.55 -7.06
CA ALA A 12 -2.85 -11.85 -7.25
C ALA A 12 -2.25 -12.68 -6.09
N LEU A 13 -2.56 -12.33 -4.85
CA LEU A 13 -2.06 -13.08 -3.68
C LEU A 13 -2.66 -14.48 -3.56
N THR A 14 -3.92 -14.67 -4.00
CA THR A 14 -4.56 -16.00 -4.02
C THR A 14 -3.81 -16.99 -4.91
N ASP A 15 -3.28 -16.50 -6.04
CA ASP A 15 -2.59 -17.33 -7.05
C ASP A 15 -1.07 -17.41 -6.85
N THR A 16 -0.52 -16.69 -5.86
CA THR A 16 0.94 -16.63 -5.63
C THR A 16 1.35 -17.50 -4.44
N PRO A 17 2.13 -18.58 -4.65
CA PRO A 17 2.61 -19.43 -3.57
C PRO A 17 3.88 -18.87 -2.89
N GLY A 18 4.11 -19.31 -1.65
CA GLY A 18 5.32 -19.00 -0.89
C GLY A 18 5.20 -17.76 0.01
N PRO A 19 6.30 -17.29 0.61
CA PRO A 19 6.31 -16.04 1.38
C PRO A 19 5.96 -14.85 0.49
N LEU A 20 5.06 -13.99 0.95
CA LEU A 20 4.53 -12.86 0.18
C LEU A 20 4.93 -11.54 0.84
N LEU A 21 5.32 -10.57 0.01
CA LEU A 21 5.57 -9.19 0.41
C LEU A 21 4.85 -8.26 -0.58
N VAL A 22 4.07 -7.32 -0.06
CA VAL A 22 3.43 -6.26 -0.84
C VAL A 22 4.14 -4.95 -0.56
N ALA A 23 4.55 -4.24 -1.61
CA ALA A 23 5.08 -2.88 -1.53
C ALA A 23 4.00 -1.89 -1.98
N ALA A 24 3.37 -1.22 -1.02
CA ALA A 24 2.44 -0.12 -1.26
C ALA A 24 3.16 1.23 -1.18
N THR A 25 2.63 2.25 -1.84
CA THR A 25 3.23 3.59 -1.92
C THR A 25 2.38 4.62 -1.19
N ALA A 26 2.98 5.34 -0.26
CA ALA A 26 2.42 6.54 0.36
C ALA A 26 3.09 7.79 -0.24
N GLY A 27 2.61 8.21 -1.41
CA GLY A 27 3.16 9.31 -2.19
C GLY A 27 3.96 8.80 -3.39
N THR A 28 3.30 8.60 -4.53
CA THR A 28 3.98 8.28 -5.80
C THR A 28 4.83 9.46 -6.27
N THR A 29 5.93 9.18 -6.97
CA THR A 29 6.88 10.23 -7.38
C THR A 29 6.27 11.28 -8.30
N ASP A 30 5.47 10.87 -9.28
CA ASP A 30 4.94 11.78 -10.30
C ASP A 30 3.74 12.59 -9.80
N GLU A 31 2.77 11.91 -9.18
CA GLU A 31 1.47 12.49 -8.84
C GLU A 31 1.24 12.62 -7.31
N GLY A 32 2.13 12.12 -6.46
CA GLY A 32 1.99 12.18 -5.01
C GLY A 32 0.85 11.32 -4.46
N LEU A 33 0.41 10.30 -5.22
CA LEU A 33 -0.75 9.48 -4.85
C LEU A 33 -0.45 8.56 -3.68
N VAL A 34 -1.44 8.34 -2.83
CA VAL A 34 -1.36 7.43 -1.69
C VAL A 34 -2.24 6.21 -1.98
N ASP A 35 -1.65 5.03 -1.92
CA ASP A 35 -2.37 3.78 -2.03
C ASP A 35 -3.43 3.63 -0.91
N PRO A 36 -4.49 2.83 -1.10
CA PRO A 36 -5.51 2.60 -0.07
C PRO A 36 -4.99 1.69 1.06
N LEU A 37 -4.02 2.17 1.83
CA LEU A 37 -3.22 1.38 2.78
C LEU A 37 -4.04 0.53 3.76
N PRO A 38 -5.15 1.01 4.37
CA PRO A 38 -5.94 0.16 5.26
C PRO A 38 -6.54 -1.06 4.56
N ALA A 39 -7.09 -0.87 3.35
CA ALA A 39 -7.67 -1.97 2.58
C ALA A 39 -6.60 -2.94 2.09
N LEU A 40 -5.40 -2.44 1.72
CA LEU A 40 -4.28 -3.31 1.35
C LEU A 40 -3.77 -4.10 2.55
N ALA A 41 -3.74 -3.51 3.75
CA ALA A 41 -3.35 -4.19 4.99
C ALA A 41 -4.31 -5.34 5.32
N ASP A 42 -5.62 -5.12 5.19
CA ASP A 42 -6.62 -6.17 5.38
C ASP A 42 -6.41 -7.34 4.40
N VAL A 43 -6.13 -7.04 3.13
CA VAL A 43 -5.84 -8.06 2.11
C VAL A 43 -4.54 -8.81 2.43
N CYS A 44 -3.48 -8.11 2.83
CA CYS A 44 -2.20 -8.73 3.18
C CYS A 44 -2.37 -9.66 4.40
N ALA A 45 -3.08 -9.21 5.43
CA ALA A 45 -3.35 -10.00 6.62
C ALA A 45 -4.14 -11.28 6.30
N ALA A 46 -5.12 -11.21 5.40
CA ALA A 46 -5.91 -12.38 4.98
C ALA A 46 -5.08 -13.45 4.26
N HIS A 47 -4.00 -13.04 3.58
CA HIS A 47 -3.11 -13.93 2.81
C HIS A 47 -1.80 -14.27 3.52
N GLY A 48 -1.58 -13.73 4.74
CA GLY A 48 -0.31 -13.89 5.45
C GLY A 48 0.88 -13.22 4.75
N ALA A 49 0.62 -12.16 3.99
CA ALA A 49 1.64 -11.36 3.32
C ALA A 49 2.15 -10.24 4.24
N ASP A 50 3.45 -9.96 4.16
CA ASP A 50 4.03 -8.76 4.77
C ASP A 50 3.66 -7.53 3.93
N LEU A 51 3.45 -6.39 4.60
CA LEU A 51 3.16 -5.11 3.95
C LEU A 51 4.27 -4.09 4.24
N HIS A 52 5.00 -3.71 3.20
CA HIS A 52 5.91 -2.57 3.20
C HIS A 52 5.20 -1.34 2.61
N VAL A 53 5.28 -0.20 3.30
CA VAL A 53 4.81 1.08 2.79
C VAL A 53 6.02 1.95 2.45
N ASP A 54 6.26 2.16 1.16
CA ASP A 54 7.22 3.16 0.70
C ASP A 54 6.61 4.55 0.89
N ALA A 55 7.08 5.22 1.94
CA ALA A 55 6.70 6.58 2.29
C ALA A 55 7.87 7.55 2.07
N ALA A 56 8.80 7.27 1.15
CA ALA A 56 9.94 8.16 0.91
C ALA A 56 9.48 9.58 0.53
N TYR A 57 8.40 9.70 -0.25
CA TYR A 57 7.85 10.99 -0.66
C TYR A 57 6.77 11.51 0.31
N GLY A 58 5.79 10.70 0.68
CA GLY A 58 4.65 11.14 1.52
C GLY A 58 4.90 11.05 3.03
N GLY A 59 5.93 10.35 3.49
CA GLY A 59 6.25 10.18 4.91
C GLY A 59 6.39 11.48 5.70
N PRO A 60 7.04 12.54 5.16
CA PRO A 60 7.09 13.84 5.81
C PRO A 60 5.72 14.45 6.15
N LEU A 61 4.64 14.06 5.46
CA LEU A 61 3.29 14.57 5.75
C LEU A 61 2.77 14.13 7.13
N LEU A 62 3.30 13.06 7.71
CA LEU A 62 2.97 12.62 9.07
C LEU A 62 3.27 13.70 10.13
N PHE A 63 4.22 14.60 9.85
CA PHE A 63 4.58 15.71 10.73
C PHE A 63 3.73 16.96 10.49
N SER A 64 2.92 16.99 9.42
CA SER A 64 2.04 18.11 9.11
C SER A 64 0.79 18.06 9.98
N ARG A 65 0.44 19.18 10.63
CA ARG A 65 -0.83 19.28 11.38
C ARG A 65 -2.06 19.33 10.46
N THR A 66 -1.86 19.69 9.19
CA THR A 66 -2.94 19.87 8.22
C THR A 66 -3.09 18.67 7.30
N HIS A 67 -1.98 18.02 6.92
CA HIS A 67 -1.96 17.00 5.86
C HIS A 67 -1.59 15.60 6.35
N ARG A 68 -1.37 15.40 7.66
CA ARG A 68 -1.30 14.04 8.18
C ARG A 68 -2.66 13.35 7.93
N PRO A 69 -2.67 12.06 7.56
CA PRO A 69 -3.90 11.29 7.37
C PRO A 69 -4.70 11.16 8.67
#